data_AF-A0A4Y5MZV9-F1
#
_entry.id   AF-A0A4Y5MZV9-F1
#
_cell.length_a   1.000
_cell.length_b   1.000
_cell.length_c   1.000
_cell.angle_alpha   90.00
_cell.angle_beta   90.00
_cell.angle_gamma   90.00
#
_symmetry.space_group_name_H-M   'P 1'
#
loop_
_entity.id
_entity.type
_entity.pdbx_description
1 polymer ?
#
loop_
_entity_poly.entity_id
_entity_poly.type
_entity_poly.pdbx_seq_one_letter_code
_entity_poly.pdbx_strand_id
1 'polypeptide(L)'
;MNNSRFSIGSVKYLSKDERNMLINAMPTIEHLNDGSQIYRDKKVMHNRSSSCVYEIIKPTGEVLIKPSLAEAAKTLNVGFNTLKRRLDIEGQVDRVEYKGHSIKRISPFYKSSFIK
;
A
#
# COMPACT_ATOMS: atom_id res chain seq x y z
N MET A 1 -8.21 -18.62 -33.41
CA MET A 1 -9.60 -18.31 -32.99
C MET A 1 -9.81 -18.86 -31.60
N ASN A 2 -10.25 -18.01 -30.67
CA ASN A 2 -10.19 -18.21 -29.22
C ASN A 2 -11.42 -18.97 -28.70
N ASN A 3 -11.20 -20.05 -27.94
CA ASN A 3 -12.23 -20.75 -27.19
C ASN A 3 -12.38 -20.12 -25.80
N SER A 4 -13.20 -19.08 -25.66
CA SER A 4 -13.62 -18.58 -24.34
C SER A 4 -14.83 -19.38 -23.86
N ARG A 5 -14.60 -20.39 -23.01
CA ARG A 5 -15.66 -21.06 -22.23
C ARG A 5 -16.09 -20.15 -21.08
N PHE A 6 -16.95 -19.17 -21.34
CA PHE A 6 -17.76 -18.56 -20.28
C PHE A 6 -18.98 -19.45 -20.06
N SER A 7 -18.95 -20.24 -18.98
CA SER A 7 -20.09 -21.02 -18.52
C SER A 7 -21.19 -20.07 -18.05
N ILE A 8 -22.40 -20.23 -18.59
CA ILE A 8 -23.61 -19.54 -18.14
C ILE A 8 -24.02 -20.18 -16.80
N GLY A 9 -23.43 -19.68 -15.71
CA GLY A 9 -23.80 -20.07 -14.35
C GLY A 9 -24.96 -19.22 -13.84
N SER A 10 -25.98 -19.85 -13.26
CA SER A 10 -27.06 -19.15 -12.56
C SER A 10 -26.48 -18.31 -11.41
N VAL A 11 -26.82 -17.02 -11.34
CA VAL A 11 -26.46 -16.15 -10.21
C VAL A 11 -27.27 -16.57 -9.00
N LYS A 12 -26.64 -17.30 -8.07
CA LYS A 12 -27.23 -17.59 -6.76
C LYS A 12 -26.88 -16.47 -5.80
N TYR A 13 -27.90 -15.83 -5.22
CA TYR A 13 -27.71 -14.87 -4.14
C TYR A 13 -27.24 -15.60 -2.88
N LEU A 14 -26.28 -14.99 -2.19
CA LEU A 14 -25.83 -15.47 -0.89
C LEU A 14 -26.97 -15.38 0.13
N SER A 15 -27.13 -16.43 0.91
CA SER A 15 -28.01 -16.45 2.07
C SER A 15 -27.58 -15.38 3.10
N LYS A 16 -28.46 -15.08 4.06
CA LYS A 16 -28.14 -14.11 5.11
C LYS A 16 -26.95 -14.56 5.96
N ASP A 17 -26.83 -15.87 6.20
CA ASP A 17 -25.77 -16.45 7.01
C ASP A 17 -24.43 -16.44 6.28
N GLU A 18 -24.41 -16.76 4.98
CA GLU A 18 -23.19 -16.64 4.16
C GLU A 18 -22.69 -15.21 4.04
N ARG A 19 -23.61 -14.24 3.90
CA ARG A 19 -23.24 -12.81 3.94
C ARG A 19 -22.68 -12.41 5.29
N ASN A 20 -23.28 -12.85 6.38
CA ASN A 20 -22.78 -12.59 7.73
C ASN A 20 -21.41 -13.22 7.97
N MET A 21 -21.15 -14.42 7.45
CA MET A 21 -19.83 -15.05 7.52
C MET A 21 -18.78 -14.23 6.77
N LEU A 22 -19.09 -13.68 5.60
CA LEU A 22 -18.17 -12.85 4.82
C LEU A 22 -17.92 -11.48 5.47
N ILE A 23 -18.97 -10.85 6.00
CA ILE A 23 -18.88 -9.52 6.64
C ILE A 23 -18.08 -9.61 7.95
N ASN A 24 -18.28 -10.69 8.72
CA ASN A 24 -17.63 -10.89 10.02
C ASN A 24 -16.34 -11.72 9.91
N ALA A 25 -15.93 -12.12 8.70
CA ALA A 25 -14.68 -12.84 8.50
C ALA A 25 -13.52 -11.96 8.98
N MET A 26 -12.62 -12.54 9.77
CA MET A 26 -11.40 -11.84 10.16
C MET A 26 -10.59 -11.50 8.89
N PRO A 27 -10.12 -10.24 8.76
CA PRO A 27 -9.30 -9.87 7.62
C PRO A 27 -8.00 -10.67 7.64
N THR A 28 -7.69 -11.31 6.52
CA THR A 28 -6.42 -12.04 6.34
C THR A 28 -5.23 -11.08 6.22
N ILE A 29 -5.48 -9.82 5.88
CA ILE A 29 -4.51 -8.74 5.65
C ILE A 29 -4.78 -7.60 6.63
N GLU A 30 -3.78 -7.23 7.42
CA GLU A 30 -3.76 -6.04 8.25
C GLU A 30 -2.98 -4.92 7.54
N HIS A 31 -3.62 -3.75 7.41
CA HIS A 31 -2.98 -2.56 6.87
C HIS A 31 -2.39 -1.77 8.04
N LEU A 32 -1.08 -1.58 8.01
CA LEU A 32 -0.38 -0.75 8.98
C LEU A 32 -0.50 0.73 8.62
N ASN A 33 -0.31 1.59 9.61
CA ASN A 33 -0.41 3.05 9.45
C ASN A 33 0.64 3.63 8.48
N ASP A 34 1.74 2.91 8.24
CA ASP A 34 2.81 3.27 7.30
C ASP A 34 2.52 2.84 5.85
N GLY A 35 1.38 2.18 5.60
CA GLY A 35 0.97 1.64 4.31
C GLY A 35 1.50 0.24 3.99
N SER A 36 2.25 -0.35 4.92
CA SER A 36 2.69 -1.73 4.82
C SER A 36 1.52 -2.69 5.11
N GLN A 37 1.56 -3.89 4.52
CA GLN A 37 0.57 -4.94 4.75
C GLN A 37 1.21 -6.09 5.51
N ILE A 38 0.55 -6.59 6.56
CA ILE A 38 0.92 -7.82 7.26
C ILE A 38 -0.19 -8.83 7.08
N TYR A 39 0.14 -10.05 6.64
CA TYR A 39 -0.80 -11.16 6.62
C TYR A 39 -0.81 -11.85 7.98
N ARG A 40 -2.01 -12.11 8.52
CA ARG A 40 -2.17 -12.72 9.85
C ARG A 40 -1.71 -14.20 9.88
N ASP A 41 -1.76 -14.89 8.75
CA ASP A 41 -1.43 -16.33 8.63
C ASP A 41 0.06 -16.66 8.48
N LYS A 42 0.98 -15.75 8.84
CA LYS A 42 2.46 -15.96 8.84
C LYS A 42 3.10 -16.42 7.52
N LYS A 43 2.34 -16.60 6.45
CA LYS A 43 2.85 -16.89 5.12
C LYS A 43 3.26 -15.56 4.48
N VAL A 44 4.53 -15.21 4.68
CA VAL A 44 5.16 -14.01 4.15
C VAL A 44 4.98 -13.96 2.63
N MET A 45 4.02 -13.16 2.16
CA MET A 45 4.02 -12.75 0.76
C MET A 45 5.31 -11.96 0.52
N HIS A 46 5.96 -12.31 -0.58
CA HIS A 46 7.27 -11.84 -0.98
C HIS A 46 7.45 -10.34 -0.71
N ASN A 47 8.54 -9.97 -0.02
CA ASN A 47 8.99 -8.65 0.44
C ASN A 47 9.02 -7.48 -0.59
N ARG A 48 8.43 -7.65 -1.79
CA ARG A 48 8.49 -6.72 -2.92
C ARG A 48 7.17 -5.96 -3.16
N SER A 49 6.09 -6.34 -2.49
CA SER A 49 4.76 -5.76 -2.68
C SER A 49 4.37 -4.83 -1.54
N SER A 50 5.30 -4.01 -1.03
CA SER A 50 4.91 -2.91 -0.16
C SER A 50 4.12 -1.92 -1.02
N SER A 51 2.80 -2.02 -0.95
CA SER A 51 1.81 -1.16 -1.60
C SER A 51 1.80 0.22 -0.96
N CYS A 52 2.96 0.83 -0.76
CA CYS A 52 3.14 2.18 -0.26
C CYS A 52 3.37 3.09 -1.46
N VAL A 53 2.79 4.28 -1.45
CA VAL A 53 3.12 5.34 -2.41
C VAL A 53 4.00 6.38 -1.73
N TYR A 54 4.88 7.01 -2.51
CA TYR A 54 5.83 7.99 -2.01
C TYR A 54 5.49 9.34 -2.60
N GLU A 55 5.17 10.28 -1.73
CA GLU A 55 4.93 11.66 -2.11
C GLU A 55 6.24 12.44 -1.96
N ILE A 56 6.59 13.20 -3.00
CA ILE A 56 7.79 14.03 -3.06
C ILE A 56 7.35 15.44 -3.42
N ILE A 57 7.62 16.39 -2.54
CA ILE A 57 7.41 17.81 -2.77
C ILE A 57 8.75 18.41 -3.21
N LYS A 58 8.78 18.99 -4.41
CA LYS A 58 9.93 19.73 -4.91
C LYS A 58 10.06 21.09 -4.21
N PRO A 59 11.27 21.71 -4.23
CA PRO A 59 11.45 23.09 -3.76
C PRO A 59 10.51 24.10 -4.43
N THR A 60 10.08 23.80 -5.67
CA THR A 60 9.15 24.64 -6.45
C THR A 60 7.69 24.50 -6.00
N GLY A 61 7.38 23.59 -5.07
CA GLY A 61 6.02 23.27 -4.63
C GLY A 61 5.32 22.20 -5.47
N GLU A 62 5.96 21.70 -6.53
CA GLU A 62 5.40 20.61 -7.35
C GLU A 62 5.37 19.30 -6.56
N VAL A 63 4.23 18.60 -6.59
CA VAL A 63 4.04 17.33 -5.89
C VAL A 63 4.11 16.16 -6.88
N LEU A 64 5.01 15.21 -6.60
CA LEU A 64 5.17 13.98 -7.36
C LEU A 64 4.78 12.77 -6.50
N ILE A 65 3.91 11.91 -7.03
CA ILE A 65 3.56 10.64 -6.40
C ILE A 65 4.27 9.52 -7.15
N LYS A 66 4.99 8.66 -6.41
CA LYS A 66 5.71 7.52 -6.95
C LYS A 66 5.18 6.21 -6.38
N PRO A 67 4.93 5.19 -7.23
CA PRO A 67 4.36 3.91 -6.83
C PRO A 67 5.36 3.01 -6.10
N SER A 68 6.66 3.32 -6.10
CA SER A 68 7.68 2.51 -5.43
C SER A 68 8.83 3.34 -4.89
N LEU A 69 9.50 2.79 -3.87
CA LEU A 69 10.69 3.39 -3.27
C LEU A 69 11.83 3.53 -4.30
N ALA A 70 11.93 2.57 -5.21
CA ALA A 70 12.94 2.58 -6.26
C ALA A 70 12.74 3.76 -7.23
N GLU A 71 11.49 4.04 -7.60
CA GLU A 71 11.19 5.21 -8.45
C GLU A 71 11.39 6.53 -7.70
N ALA A 72 11.01 6.59 -6.42
CA ALA A 72 11.29 7.75 -5.59
C ALA A 72 12.81 8.02 -5.49
N ALA A 73 13.60 6.98 -5.23
CA ALA A 73 15.05 7.05 -5.13
C ALA A 73 15.70 7.51 -6.45
N LYS A 74 15.23 6.99 -7.60
CA LYS A 74 15.66 7.44 -8.92
C LYS A 74 15.34 8.92 -9.15
N THR A 75 14.14 9.36 -8.79
CA THR A 75 13.70 10.76 -8.95
C THR A 75 14.55 11.73 -8.13
N LEU A 76 14.97 11.32 -6.93
CA LEU A 76 15.78 12.13 -6.00
C LEU A 76 17.29 11.98 -6.21
N ASN A 77 17.69 11.12 -7.15
CA ASN A 77 19.07 10.70 -7.38
C ASN A 77 19.76 10.30 -6.06
N VAL A 78 19.18 9.31 -5.38
CA VAL A 78 19.63 8.78 -4.10
C VAL A 78 19.70 7.26 -4.11
N GLY A 79 20.63 6.69 -3.34
CA GLY A 79 20.70 5.25 -3.15
C GLY A 79 19.46 4.69 -2.47
N PHE A 80 18.91 3.59 -3.00
CA PHE A 80 17.71 2.93 -2.47
C PHE A 80 17.80 2.67 -0.96
N ASN A 81 18.92 2.10 -0.49
CA ASN A 81 19.13 1.79 0.93
C ASN A 81 19.21 3.06 1.80
N THR A 82 19.75 4.15 1.26
CA THR A 82 19.83 5.44 1.96
C THR A 82 18.44 6.04 2.16
N LEU A 83 17.62 6.05 1.10
CA LEU A 83 16.24 6.55 1.19
C LEU A 83 15.41 5.69 2.14
N LYS A 84 15.55 4.36 2.03
CA LYS A 84 14.88 3.40 2.90
C LYS A 84 15.17 3.69 4.37
N ARG A 85 16.46 3.76 4.74
CA ARG A 85 16.90 3.99 6.12
C ARG A 85 16.35 5.29 6.69
N ARG A 86 16.38 6.38 5.91
CA ARG A 86 15.82 7.66 6.36
C ARG A 86 14.32 7.60 6.55
N LEU A 87 13.59 7.00 5.61
CA LEU A 87 12.13 6.86 5.75
C LEU A 87 11.72 5.92 6.89
N ASP A 88 12.53 4.92 7.21
CA ASP A 88 12.24 3.99 8.31
C ASP A 88 12.54 4.64 9.69
N ILE A 89 13.47 5.59 9.77
CA ILE A 89 13.86 6.29 11.02
C ILE A 89 13.06 7.59 11.22
N GLU A 90 13.09 8.46 10.21
CA GLU A 90 12.54 9.83 10.27
C GLU A 90 11.11 9.89 9.68
N GLY A 91 10.85 9.05 8.67
CA GLY A 91 9.58 9.03 7.93
C GLY A 91 8.38 8.44 8.70
N GLN A 92 8.59 7.90 9.90
CA GLN A 92 7.50 7.48 10.79
C GLN A 92 6.86 8.64 11.55
N VAL A 93 7.63 9.71 11.80
CA VAL A 93 7.18 10.85 12.61
C VAL A 93 6.66 11.97 11.70
N ASP A 94 7.40 12.29 10.63
CA ASP A 94 7.01 13.35 9.69
C ASP A 94 7.66 13.16 8.30
N ARG A 95 7.60 14.18 7.44
CA ARG A 95 8.28 14.21 6.14
C ARG A 95 9.80 14.22 6.32
N VAL A 96 10.48 13.45 5.47
CA VAL A 96 11.94 13.43 5.38
C VAL A 96 12.39 14.49 4.38
N GLU A 97 13.27 15.39 4.78
CA GLU A 97 13.88 16.35 3.86
C GLU A 97 15.17 15.80 3.24
N TYR A 98 15.26 15.92 1.92
CA TYR A 98 16.44 15.53 1.16
C TYR A 98 16.69 16.44 -0.03
N LYS A 99 17.85 17.11 -0.09
CA LYS A 99 18.21 18.06 -1.17
C LYS A 99 17.10 19.08 -1.45
N GLY A 100 16.47 19.63 -0.41
CA GLY A 100 15.35 20.58 -0.52
C GLY A 100 14.01 19.97 -0.97
N HIS A 101 13.93 18.65 -1.09
CA HIS A 101 12.67 17.95 -1.36
C HIS A 101 12.11 17.38 -0.06
N SER A 102 10.81 17.51 0.17
CA SER A 102 10.14 16.89 1.32
C SER A 102 9.46 15.59 0.88
N ILE A 103 9.74 14.49 1.57
CA ILE A 103 9.38 13.13 1.12
C ILE A 103 8.54 12.46 2.20
N LYS A 104 7.43 11.86 1.81
CA LYS A 104 6.55 11.12 2.72
C LYS A 104 6.20 9.74 2.16
N ARG A 105 6.23 8.72 3.02
CA ARG A 105 5.59 7.44 2.72
C ARG A 105 4.10 7.55 3.06
N ILE A 106 3.24 7.28 2.09
CA ILE A 106 1.79 7.35 2.22
C ILE A 106 1.21 5.95 2.02
N SER A 107 0.31 5.57 2.91
CA SER A 107 -0.57 4.43 2.72
C SER A 107 -1.64 4.77 1.68
N PRO A 108 -1.74 4.06 0.54
CA PRO A 108 -2.85 4.24 -0.40
C PRO A 108 -4.16 3.61 0.13
N PHE A 109 -4.13 2.93 1.27
CA PHE A 109 -5.31 2.34 1.88
C PHE A 109 -6.02 3.38 2.75
N TYR A 110 -7.33 3.54 2.52
CA TYR A 110 -8.18 4.27 3.43
C TYR A 110 -8.08 3.63 4.82
N LYS A 111 -7.90 4.45 5.86
CA LYS A 111 -8.19 4.03 7.23
C LYS A 111 -9.64 3.57 7.22
N SER A 112 -9.86 2.26 7.25
CA SER A 112 -11.20 1.77 7.52
C SER A 112 -11.48 2.09 8.97
N SER A 113 -12.16 3.21 9.21
CA SER A 113 -12.83 3.51 10.46
C SER A 113 -13.97 2.50 10.62
N PHE A 114 -13.64 1.23 10.85
CA PHE A 114 -14.62 0.30 11.40
C PHE A 114 -14.90 0.78 12.82
N ILE A 115 -15.96 1.58 12.93
CA ILE A 115 -16.62 1.91 14.18
C ILE A 115 -16.99 0.57 14.82
N LYS A 116 -16.44 0.35 16.03
CA LYS A 116 -16.75 -0.80 16.89
C LYS A 116 -18.23 -0.80 17.28
#